data_AF-A0A1X1Q3I8-F1
#
_entry.id   AF-A0A1X1Q3I8-F1
#
_cell.length_a   1.000
_cell.length_b   1.000
_cell.length_c   1.000
_cell.angle_alpha   90.00
_cell.angle_beta   90.00
_cell.angle_gamma   90.00
#
_symmetry.space_group_name_H-M   'P 1'
#
loop_
_entity.id
_entity.type
_entity.pdbx_description
1 polymer ?
#
loop_
_entity_poly.entity_id
_entity_poly.type
_entity_poly.pdbx_seq_one_letter_code
_entity_poly.pdbx_strand_id
1 'polypeptide(L)'
;MPGMRYKPPINETNDKKDTTFSNGEKAGMALSLVLFLYGLSDWDLPLCFFTGSFLIYEAHVLLRKARGDQDWFMSNLLKGMSIAMFVGSIMMVLL
;
A
#
# COMPACT_ATOMS: atom_id res chain seq x y z
N MET A 1 6.26 -17.28 -55.50
CA MET A 1 5.25 -16.36 -54.91
C MET A 1 5.50 -16.32 -53.40
N PRO A 2 5.98 -15.21 -52.82
CA PRO A 2 6.17 -15.14 -51.37
C PRO A 2 4.81 -14.98 -50.69
N GLY A 3 4.47 -15.94 -49.83
CA GLY A 3 3.22 -15.94 -49.07
C GLY A 3 3.20 -14.77 -48.08
N MET A 4 2.21 -13.88 -48.23
CA MET A 4 1.91 -12.85 -47.24
C MET A 4 1.44 -13.52 -45.95
N ARG A 5 2.31 -13.56 -44.94
CA ARG A 5 1.93 -13.91 -43.57
C ARG A 5 1.06 -12.79 -43.01
N TYR A 6 -0.25 -13.02 -42.95
CA TYR A 6 -1.17 -12.17 -42.21
C TYR A 6 -0.80 -12.20 -40.72
N LYS A 7 -0.36 -11.06 -40.19
CA LYS A 7 -0.12 -10.84 -38.76
C LYS A 7 -1.37 -10.14 -38.23
N PRO A 8 -2.20 -10.77 -37.38
CA PRO A 8 -3.38 -10.11 -36.83
C PRO A 8 -2.94 -8.86 -36.03
N PRO A 9 -3.77 -7.81 -35.98
CA PRO A 9 -3.48 -6.64 -35.17
C PRO A 9 -3.36 -7.10 -33.72
N ILE A 10 -2.17 -6.91 -33.15
CA ILE A 10 -1.93 -7.12 -31.73
C ILE A 10 -2.74 -6.03 -31.05
N ASN A 11 -3.92 -6.40 -30.56
CA ASN A 11 -4.73 -5.48 -29.80
C ASN A 11 -4.00 -5.26 -28.47
N GLU A 12 -3.14 -4.23 -28.42
CA GLU A 12 -2.61 -3.65 -27.20
C GLU A 12 -3.73 -2.90 -26.45
N THR A 13 -4.87 -3.56 -26.23
CA THR A 13 -5.64 -3.30 -25.02
C THR A 13 -4.79 -3.86 -23.89
N ASN A 14 -3.75 -3.10 -23.55
CA ASN A 14 -3.07 -3.17 -22.27
C ASN A 14 -4.11 -2.71 -21.26
N ASP A 15 -5.06 -3.61 -20.98
CA ASP A 15 -5.87 -3.63 -19.78
C ASP A 15 -4.86 -3.79 -18.63
N LYS A 16 -4.16 -2.70 -18.31
CA LYS A 16 -3.29 -2.56 -17.15
C LYS A 16 -4.20 -2.41 -15.95
N LYS A 17 -5.05 -3.41 -15.72
CA LYS A 17 -6.09 -3.38 -14.70
C LYS A 17 -6.16 -4.68 -13.92
N ASP A 18 -5.08 -5.43 -13.87
CA ASP A 18 -4.95 -6.55 -12.93
C ASP A 18 -3.56 -6.62 -12.31
N THR A 19 -3.10 -5.53 -11.70
CA THR A 19 -2.28 -5.68 -10.49
C THR A 19 -3.23 -5.86 -9.30
N THR A 20 -3.93 -6.99 -9.32
CA THR A 20 -4.40 -7.63 -8.10
C THR A 20 -3.19 -7.76 -7.19
N PHE A 21 -3.18 -6.95 -6.12
CA PHE A 21 -2.21 -6.90 -5.01
C PHE A 21 -1.26 -8.09 -5.04
N SER A 22 0.04 -7.82 -5.25
CA SER A 22 1.04 -8.87 -5.20
C SER A 22 0.91 -9.59 -3.86
N ASN A 23 1.06 -10.92 -3.84
CA ASN A 23 0.92 -11.70 -2.59
C ASN A 23 1.82 -11.16 -1.47
N GLY A 24 2.94 -10.51 -1.82
CA GLY A 24 3.82 -9.81 -0.88
C GLY A 24 3.18 -8.59 -0.22
N GLU A 25 2.36 -7.82 -0.92
CA GLU A 25 1.63 -6.66 -0.33
C GLU A 25 0.59 -7.15 0.69
N LYS A 26 -0.19 -8.19 0.36
CA LYS A 26 -1.12 -8.80 1.32
C LYS A 26 -0.43 -9.38 2.55
N ALA A 27 0.73 -10.03 2.36
CA ALA A 27 1.53 -10.53 3.47
C ALA A 27 2.08 -9.38 4.33
N GLY A 28 2.51 -8.28 3.70
CA GLY A 28 2.92 -7.05 4.37
C GLY A 28 1.81 -6.45 5.24
N MET A 29 0.58 -6.42 4.73
CA MET A 29 -0.60 -5.95 5.48
C MET A 29 -0.97 -6.84 6.65
N ALA A 30 -0.94 -8.16 6.45
CA ALA A 30 -1.18 -9.10 7.53
C ALA A 30 -0.10 -8.99 8.61
N LEU A 31 1.17 -8.86 8.21
CA LEU A 31 2.30 -8.79 9.12
C LEU A 31 2.32 -7.46 9.88
N SER A 32 2.05 -6.33 9.22
CA SER A 32 1.95 -5.02 9.87
C SER A 32 0.81 -4.96 10.88
N LEU A 33 -0.33 -5.58 10.57
CA LEU A 33 -1.46 -5.72 11.50
C LEU A 33 -1.07 -6.56 12.73
N VAL A 34 -0.43 -7.71 12.53
CA VAL A 34 0.02 -8.59 13.63
C VAL A 34 1.02 -7.87 14.53
N LEU A 35 2.00 -7.18 13.94
CA LEU A 35 2.98 -6.40 14.70
C LEU A 35 2.34 -5.23 15.45
N PHE A 36 1.31 -4.61 14.89
CA PHE A 36 0.55 -3.56 15.57
C PHE A 36 -0.18 -4.10 16.80
N LEU A 37 -0.87 -5.24 16.68
CA LEU A 37 -1.51 -5.90 17.83
C LEU A 37 -0.49 -6.33 18.87
N TYR A 38 0.67 -6.81 18.44
CA TYR A 38 1.77 -7.16 19.33
C TYR A 38 2.28 -5.95 20.10
N GLY A 39 2.59 -4.84 19.42
CA GLY A 39 3.03 -3.59 20.07
C GLY A 39 1.98 -3.00 21.00
N LEU A 40 0.68 -3.15 20.67
CA LEU A 40 -0.42 -2.75 21.55
C LEU A 40 -0.49 -3.61 22.81
N SER A 41 -0.22 -4.92 22.70
CA SER A 41 -0.22 -5.84 23.83
C SER A 41 0.97 -5.64 24.76
N ASP A 42 2.15 -5.31 24.21
CA ASP A 42 3.39 -5.13 24.95
C ASP A 42 3.56 -3.69 25.49
N TRP A 43 2.59 -2.79 25.20
CA TRP A 43 2.69 -1.34 25.45
C TRP A 43 3.92 -0.69 24.80
N ASP A 44 4.42 -1.27 23.71
CA ASP A 44 5.53 -0.72 22.94
C ASP A 44 4.98 0.36 21.99
N LEU A 45 4.87 1.59 22.53
CA LEU A 45 4.41 2.77 21.78
C LEU A 45 5.20 2.97 20.48
N PRO A 46 6.55 2.87 20.45
CA PRO A 46 7.31 3.07 19.22
C PRO A 46 6.94 2.08 18.12
N LEU A 47 6.83 0.80 18.44
CA LEU A 47 6.44 -0.26 17.50
C LEU A 47 4.99 -0.08 17.05
N CYS A 48 4.10 0.34 17.94
CA CYS A 48 2.70 0.63 17.63
C CYS A 48 2.56 1.82 16.64
N PHE A 49 3.33 2.89 16.83
CA PHE A 49 3.39 4.02 15.88
C PHE A 49 4.00 3.62 14.54
N PHE A 50 5.08 2.84 14.54
CA PHE A 50 5.74 2.37 13.33
C PHE A 50 4.80 1.53 12.46
N THR A 51 4.15 0.54 13.08
CA THR A 51 3.28 -0.42 12.40
C THR A 51 1.96 0.22 11.99
N GLY A 52 1.42 1.13 12.82
CA GLY A 52 0.27 1.97 12.48
C GLY A 52 0.52 2.85 11.25
N SER A 53 1.74 3.39 11.11
CA SER A 53 2.13 4.16 9.90
C SER A 53 1.98 3.34 8.63
N PHE A 54 2.43 2.07 8.67
CA PHE A 54 2.35 1.16 7.55
C PHE A 54 0.90 0.76 7.25
N LEU A 55 0.10 0.53 8.29
CA LEU A 55 -1.31 0.20 8.18
C LEU A 55 -2.12 1.32 7.52
N ILE A 56 -1.84 2.58 7.90
CA ILE A 56 -2.45 3.78 7.32
C ILE A 56 -2.03 3.94 5.85
N TYR A 57 -0.76 3.67 5.52
CA TYR A 57 -0.27 3.72 4.15
C TYR A 57 -0.95 2.66 3.26
N GLU A 58 -1.12 1.45 3.74
CA GLU A 58 -1.82 0.42 2.98
C GLU A 58 -3.33 0.68 2.89
N ALA A 59 -3.94 1.23 3.94
CA ALA A 59 -5.34 1.69 3.89
C ALA A 59 -5.53 2.73 2.77
N HIS A 60 -4.56 3.61 2.54
CA HIS A 60 -4.56 4.55 1.41
C HIS A 60 -4.56 3.83 0.06
N VAL A 61 -3.69 2.83 -0.10
CA VAL A 61 -3.61 2.05 -1.34
C VAL A 61 -4.92 1.28 -1.58
N LEU A 62 -5.50 0.71 -0.53
CA LEU A 62 -6.78 0.02 -0.57
C LEU A 62 -7.94 0.96 -0.94
N LEU A 63 -8.00 2.15 -0.32
CA LEU A 63 -9.01 3.16 -0.58
C LEU A 63 -8.94 3.67 -2.03
N ARG A 64 -7.74 3.96 -2.52
CA ARG A 64 -7.54 4.39 -3.90
C ARG A 64 -7.97 3.33 -4.91
N LYS A 65 -7.75 2.05 -4.57
CA LYS A 65 -8.18 0.91 -5.40
C LYS A 65 -9.68 0.64 -5.32
N ALA A 66 -10.29 0.79 -4.15
CA ALA A 66 -11.72 0.50 -3.93
C ALA A 66 -12.65 1.62 -4.40
N ARG A 67 -12.23 2.89 -4.29
CA ARG A 67 -13.10 4.05 -4.51
C ARG A 67 -12.87 4.81 -5.81
N GLY A 68 -11.76 4.55 -6.51
CA GLY A 68 -11.45 5.13 -7.83
C GLY A 68 -11.38 6.66 -7.86
N ASP A 69 -10.16 7.22 -7.88
CA ASP A 69 -9.72 8.62 -8.14
C ASP A 69 -10.45 9.80 -7.45
N GLN A 70 -11.60 9.62 -6.82
CA GLN A 70 -12.44 10.69 -6.26
C GLN A 70 -11.92 11.24 -4.92
N ASP A 71 -10.97 10.56 -4.29
CA ASP A 71 -10.46 10.86 -2.94
C ASP A 71 -8.97 11.27 -2.95
N TRP A 72 -8.56 12.13 -3.89
CA TRP A 72 -7.19 12.66 -3.97
C TRP A 72 -6.73 13.34 -2.66
N PHE A 73 -7.65 14.06 -1.99
CA PHE A 73 -7.36 14.73 -0.72
C PHE A 73 -7.11 13.74 0.41
N MET A 74 -8.02 12.76 0.60
CA MET A 74 -7.83 11.71 1.62
C MET A 74 -6.61 10.86 1.32
N SER A 75 -6.28 10.72 0.04
CA SER A 75 -5.10 9.97 -0.37
C SER A 75 -3.80 10.65 0.11
N ASN A 76 -3.67 11.95 -0.14
CA ASN A 76 -2.52 12.73 0.34
C ASN A 76 -2.48 12.86 1.87
N LEU A 77 -3.64 12.94 2.52
CA LEU A 77 -3.76 13.01 3.98
C LEU A 77 -3.22 11.75 4.66
N LEU A 78 -3.66 10.56 4.21
CA LEU A 78 -3.17 9.28 4.76
C LEU A 78 -1.67 9.10 4.52
N LYS A 79 -1.17 9.53 3.36
CA LYS A 79 0.27 9.50 3.08
C LYS A 79 1.06 10.41 4.01
N GLY A 80 0.58 11.62 4.24
CA GLY A 80 1.17 12.56 5.20
C GLY A 80 1.13 12.04 6.63
N MET A 81 0.01 11.43 7.04
CA MET A 81 -0.17 10.82 8.36
C MET A 81 0.78 9.65 8.58
N SER A 82 0.96 8.78 7.57
CA SER A 82 1.91 7.67 7.63
C SER A 82 3.35 8.17 7.83
N ILE A 83 3.77 9.18 7.06
CA ILE A 83 5.11 9.77 7.20
C ILE A 83 5.29 10.41 8.58
N ALA A 84 4.29 11.15 9.06
CA ALA A 84 4.33 11.78 10.37
C ALA A 84 4.44 10.76 11.51
N MET A 85 3.67 9.66 11.47
CA MET A 85 3.77 8.60 12.47
C MET A 85 5.10 7.84 12.38
N PHE A 86 5.65 7.65 11.18
CA PHE A 86 6.94 6.98 11.00
C PHE A 86 8.07 7.81 11.62
N VAL A 87 8.08 9.12 11.35
CA VAL A 87 9.02 10.06 11.96
C VAL A 87 8.81 10.13 13.47
N GLY A 88 7.56 10.15 13.94
CA GLY A 88 7.22 10.14 15.37
C GLY A 88 7.74 8.89 16.10
N SER A 89 7.61 7.71 15.49
CA SER A 89 8.17 6.46 16.02
C SER A 89 9.69 6.54 16.16
N ILE A 90 10.39 7.00 15.11
CA ILE A 90 11.85 7.14 15.14
C ILE A 90 12.29 8.12 16.24
N MET A 91 11.59 9.25 16.38
CA MET A 91 11.87 10.22 17.44
C MET A 91 11.66 9.65 18.84
N MET A 92 10.65 8.79 19.06
CA MET A 92 10.44 8.12 20.35
C MET A 92 11.52 7.09 20.68
N VAL A 93 12.13 6.44 19.69
CA VAL A 93 13.24 5.49 19.92
C VAL A 93 14.56 6.23 20.19
N LEU A 94 14.75 7.39 19.58
CA LEU A 94 15.97 8.19 19.70
C LEU A 94 16.03 9.07 20.95
N LEU A 95 14.89 9.28 21.63
CA LEU A 95 14.74 10.16 22.80
C LEU A 95 14.69 9.35 24.09
#